data_AF-A0A970K6T1-F1
#
_entry.id   AF-A0A970K6T1-F1
#
_cell.length_a   1.000
_cell.length_b   1.000
_cell.length_c   1.000
_cell.angle_alpha   90.00
_cell.angle_beta   90.00
_cell.angle_gamma   90.00
#
_symmetry.space_group_name_H-M   'P 1'
#
loop_
_entity.id
_entity.type
_entity.pdbx_description
1 polymer ?
#
loop_
_entity_poly.entity_id
_entity_poly.type
_entity_poly.pdbx_seq_one_letter_code
_entity_poly.pdbx_strand_id
1 'polypeptide(L)'
;MPSYRFYSNYKQAILWPALTGLLVVGMLRSFMPGFAFISTGIILFPILLIFAAALGGILPSLAGVSIMAIGATTLYGTQGLLLLLYLLPLTIALLVCLEMRVPFFKTAAIVTAAFVVSLVLVFVMLQKMAGGNLYESIAHLATDSLDKMPLRDSFLYSLWRSGFLTHGMGADAQIFESAQNANWAFKPEVVSEFYKQIHARLEILLAGLFPGLLTNFSIFLGFLTTGLALKLANRYSTADDLDMPPFSLWFIPRQAGRAMMILALGYLVTLLSRQPIFQTTGQLMYNVFFSLYAIQGLAYSAYLLKRRGSKRVVRLVLLVLFYFILSPVAMLMGVYDQARDPRKLREAPPTSRSNQSF
;
A
#
# COMPACT_ATOMS: atom_id res chain seq x y z
N MET A 1 -7.15 36.20 6.24
CA MET A 1 -5.98 35.50 5.65
C MET A 1 -6.06 34.04 6.08
N PRO A 2 -5.85 33.06 5.18
CA PRO A 2 -5.75 31.67 5.61
C PRO A 2 -4.54 31.53 6.54
N SER A 3 -4.77 31.10 7.77
CA SER A 3 -3.71 30.82 8.75
C SER A 3 -3.14 29.45 8.42
N TYR A 4 -1.88 29.41 7.97
CA TYR A 4 -1.20 28.16 7.64
C TYR A 4 -0.91 27.34 8.90
N ARG A 5 -1.22 26.04 8.85
CA ARG A 5 -1.04 25.14 9.99
C ARG A 5 0.38 24.56 10.06
N PHE A 6 1.34 25.40 10.45
CA PHE A 6 2.72 24.99 10.68
C PHE A 6 2.84 23.88 11.73
N TYR A 7 2.08 24.03 12.82
CA TYR A 7 1.86 23.03 13.85
C TYR A 7 0.38 23.03 14.22
N SER A 8 -0.19 21.87 14.48
CA SER A 8 -1.58 21.77 14.94
C SER A 8 -1.68 21.80 16.47
N ASN A 9 -0.97 20.89 17.15
CA ASN A 9 -0.87 20.77 18.61
C ASN A 9 0.52 20.23 18.96
N TYR A 10 1.17 20.82 19.97
CA TYR A 10 2.51 20.43 20.44
C TYR A 10 2.65 18.92 20.68
N LYS A 11 1.63 18.25 21.26
CA LYS A 11 1.67 16.80 21.51
C LYS A 11 1.79 16.01 20.22
N GLN A 12 0.94 16.31 19.24
CA GLN A 12 0.92 15.62 17.96
C GLN A 12 2.13 16.00 17.10
N ALA A 13 2.54 17.27 17.13
CA ALA A 13 3.68 17.78 16.39
C ALA A 13 5.00 17.12 16.80
N ILE A 14 5.15 16.70 18.06
CA ILE A 14 6.34 15.96 18.54
C ILE A 14 6.17 14.45 18.35
N LEU A 15 4.96 13.92 18.59
CA LEU A 15 4.68 12.48 18.54
C LEU A 15 5.00 11.88 17.17
N TRP A 16 4.56 12.50 16.07
CA TRP A 16 4.69 11.91 14.74
C TRP A 16 6.15 11.86 14.23
N PRO A 17 6.96 12.92 14.36
CA PRO A 17 8.39 12.84 14.07
C PRO A 17 9.12 11.85 14.99
N ALA A 18 8.79 11.81 16.29
CA ALA A 18 9.40 10.87 17.22
C ALA A 18 9.10 9.41 16.84
N LEU A 19 7.85 9.10 16.50
CA LEU A 19 7.42 7.78 16.04
C LEU A 19 8.08 7.41 14.71
N THR A 20 8.22 8.38 13.80
CA THR A 20 8.96 8.21 12.54
C THR A 20 10.43 7.89 12.81
N GLY A 21 11.08 8.64 13.69
CA GLY A 21 12.47 8.40 14.10
C GLY A 21 12.66 7.03 14.74
N LEU A 22 11.77 6.62 15.63
CA LEU A 22 11.82 5.30 16.26
C LEU A 22 11.68 4.18 15.22
N LEU A 23 10.76 4.31 14.27
CA LEU A 23 10.61 3.34 13.18
C LEU A 23 11.87 3.26 12.32
N VAL A 24 12.42 4.41 11.90
CA VAL A 24 13.64 4.48 11.08
C VAL A 24 14.83 3.87 11.80
N VAL A 25 15.05 4.22 13.07
CA VAL A 25 16.13 3.63 13.88
C VAL A 25 15.94 2.12 14.05
N GLY A 26 14.70 1.67 14.29
CA GLY A 26 14.37 0.25 14.38
C GLY A 26 14.69 -0.52 13.09
N MET A 27 14.38 0.06 11.93
CA MET A 27 14.72 -0.53 10.62
C MET A 27 16.24 -0.56 10.40
N LEU A 28 16.95 0.53 10.74
CA LEU A 28 18.41 0.61 10.62
C LEU A 28 19.14 -0.40 11.52
N ARG A 29 18.54 -0.77 12.65
CA ARG A 29 19.06 -1.76 13.60
C ARG A 29 18.56 -3.18 13.34
N SER A 30 17.72 -3.38 12.32
CA SER A 30 17.20 -4.71 11.99
C SER A 30 18.30 -5.62 11.43
N PHE A 31 18.01 -6.92 11.37
CA PHE A 31 18.97 -7.91 10.86
C PHE A 31 19.34 -7.68 9.38
N MET A 32 18.40 -7.18 8.56
CA MET A 32 18.64 -6.80 7.17
C MET A 32 18.14 -5.36 6.94
N PRO A 33 18.93 -4.34 7.30
CA PRO A 33 18.48 -2.94 7.30
C PRO A 33 17.96 -2.48 5.94
N GLY A 34 18.69 -2.78 4.86
CA GLY A 34 18.26 -2.42 3.51
C GLY A 34 16.91 -3.06 3.14
N PHE A 35 16.82 -4.38 3.25
CA PHE A 35 15.59 -5.10 2.95
C PHE A 35 14.40 -4.63 3.80
N ALA A 36 14.61 -4.40 5.10
CA ALA A 36 13.57 -3.88 5.99
C ALA A 36 13.08 -2.49 5.55
N PHE A 37 14.02 -1.61 5.18
CA PHE A 37 13.71 -0.25 4.72
C PHE A 37 12.90 -0.24 3.42
N ILE A 38 13.21 -1.12 2.47
CA ILE A 38 12.45 -1.24 1.22
C ILE A 38 11.10 -1.91 1.48
N SER A 39 11.11 -3.12 2.03
CA SER A 39 9.90 -3.94 2.18
C SER A 39 8.85 -3.29 3.08
N THR A 40 9.28 -2.71 4.21
CA THR A 40 8.38 -2.13 5.20
C THR A 40 8.20 -0.64 4.96
N GLY A 41 9.26 0.08 4.56
CA GLY A 41 9.21 1.53 4.34
C GLY A 41 8.33 1.93 3.16
N ILE A 42 8.32 1.16 2.06
CA ILE A 42 7.41 1.41 0.93
C ILE A 42 5.96 1.49 1.40
N ILE A 43 5.54 0.67 2.36
CA ILE A 43 4.16 0.63 2.84
C ILE A 43 3.94 1.62 3.99
N LEU A 44 4.79 1.61 5.02
CA LEU A 44 4.51 2.34 6.27
C LEU A 44 4.82 3.84 6.17
N PHE A 45 5.84 4.26 5.44
CA PHE A 45 6.21 5.67 5.36
C PHE A 45 5.11 6.58 4.81
N PRO A 46 4.47 6.28 3.66
CA PRO A 46 3.40 7.14 3.17
C PRO A 46 2.21 7.18 4.13
N ILE A 47 1.90 6.07 4.81
CA ILE A 47 0.85 6.02 5.84
C ILE A 47 1.17 6.97 6.99
N LEU A 48 2.39 6.86 7.55
CA LEU A 48 2.82 7.72 8.64
C LEU A 48 2.81 9.20 8.28
N LEU A 49 3.23 9.55 7.06
CA LEU A 49 3.23 10.93 6.60
C LEU A 49 1.84 11.51 6.41
N ILE A 50 0.86 10.70 5.98
CA ILE A 50 -0.55 11.12 5.94
C ILE A 50 -1.05 11.47 7.35
N PHE A 51 -0.74 10.62 8.34
CA PHE A 51 -1.08 10.92 9.73
C PHE A 51 -0.32 12.14 10.25
N ALA A 52 0.98 12.27 9.98
CA ALA A 52 1.79 13.41 10.40
C ALA A 52 1.27 14.73 9.77
N ALA A 53 0.85 14.73 8.52
CA ALA A 53 0.28 15.89 7.84
C ALA A 53 -1.09 16.27 8.43
N ALA A 54 -1.98 15.30 8.65
CA ALA A 54 -3.32 15.55 9.19
C ALA A 54 -3.30 15.92 10.68
N LEU A 55 -2.45 15.26 11.48
CA LEU A 55 -2.42 15.40 12.93
C LEU A 55 -1.30 16.30 13.45
N GLY A 56 -0.13 16.35 12.82
CA GLY A 56 1.01 17.16 13.25
C GLY A 56 1.05 18.55 12.61
N GLY A 57 0.72 18.64 11.32
CA GLY A 57 0.82 19.86 10.52
C GLY A 57 2.01 19.83 9.56
N ILE A 58 2.31 20.99 8.97
CA ILE A 58 3.32 21.10 7.90
C ILE A 58 4.71 20.69 8.42
N LEU A 59 5.21 21.34 9.48
CA LEU A 59 6.59 21.13 9.93
C LEU A 59 6.86 19.70 10.45
N PRO A 60 5.98 19.07 11.24
CA PRO A 60 6.15 17.68 11.64
C PRO A 60 6.18 16.70 10.47
N SER A 61 5.35 16.93 9.43
CA SER A 61 5.35 16.06 8.25
C SER A 61 6.64 16.20 7.44
N LEU A 62 7.16 17.42 7.25
CA LEU A 62 8.43 17.66 6.59
C LEU A 62 9.62 17.11 7.40
N ALA A 63 9.59 17.25 8.73
CA ALA A 63 10.57 16.62 9.60
C ALA A 63 10.55 15.10 9.47
N GLY A 64 9.36 14.49 9.39
CA GLY A 64 9.19 13.06 9.14
C GLY A 64 9.83 12.63 7.81
N VAL A 65 9.58 13.37 6.72
CA VAL A 65 10.21 13.12 5.41
C VAL A 65 11.74 13.20 5.53
N SER A 66 12.27 14.23 6.17
CA SER A 66 13.71 14.40 6.36
C SER A 66 14.34 13.26 7.15
N ILE A 67 13.71 12.81 8.24
CA ILE A 67 14.18 11.67 9.05
C ILE A 67 14.23 10.40 8.20
N MET A 68 13.17 10.12 7.42
CA MET A 68 13.12 8.96 6.53
C MET A 68 14.19 9.05 5.43
N ALA A 69 14.41 10.24 4.85
CA ALA A 69 15.42 10.46 3.83
C ALA A 69 16.85 10.29 4.38
N ILE A 70 17.14 10.79 5.58
CA ILE A 70 18.43 10.57 6.26
C ILE A 70 18.65 9.08 6.51
N GLY A 71 17.63 8.35 6.99
CA GLY A 71 17.72 6.90 7.14
C GLY A 71 17.94 6.15 5.82
N ALA A 72 17.40 6.65 4.71
CA ALA A 72 17.64 6.07 3.40
C ALA A 72 19.06 6.34 2.91
N THR A 73 19.58 7.55 3.11
CA THR A 73 20.92 7.91 2.65
C THR A 73 22.03 7.25 3.44
N THR A 74 21.81 6.90 4.71
CA THR A 74 22.76 6.09 5.49
C THR A 74 22.88 4.66 4.96
N LEU A 75 21.82 4.11 4.36
CA LEU A 75 21.81 2.75 3.80
C LEU A 75 22.24 2.69 2.33
N TYR A 76 21.74 3.64 1.53
CA TYR A 76 21.85 3.61 0.06
C TYR A 76 22.72 4.73 -0.52
N GLY A 77 23.38 5.51 0.33
CA GLY A 77 24.14 6.69 -0.09
C GLY A 77 23.25 7.72 -0.79
N THR A 78 23.77 8.36 -1.83
CA THR A 78 23.03 9.39 -2.59
C THR A 78 21.77 8.86 -3.27
N GLN A 79 21.72 7.57 -3.61
CA GLN A 79 20.53 6.94 -4.20
C GLN A 79 19.34 6.93 -3.23
N GLY A 80 19.60 6.98 -1.92
CA GLY A 80 18.56 7.09 -0.89
C GLY A 80 17.69 8.34 -1.03
N LEU A 81 18.17 9.38 -1.72
CA LEU A 81 17.39 10.59 -2.00
C LEU A 81 16.19 10.35 -2.93
N LEU A 82 16.16 9.24 -3.68
CA LEU A 82 14.97 8.84 -4.45
C LEU A 82 13.74 8.66 -3.55
N LEU A 83 13.92 8.41 -2.25
CA LEU A 83 12.83 8.36 -1.31
C LEU A 83 12.09 9.72 -1.19
N LEU A 84 12.76 10.85 -1.40
CA LEU A 84 12.11 12.15 -1.42
C LEU A 84 11.13 12.25 -2.60
N LEU A 85 11.53 11.76 -3.78
CA LEU A 85 10.65 11.70 -4.93
C LEU A 85 9.44 10.79 -4.69
N TYR A 86 9.62 9.74 -3.89
CA TYR A 86 8.55 8.83 -3.45
C TYR A 86 7.56 9.49 -2.47
N LEU A 87 8.04 10.26 -1.50
CA LEU A 87 7.23 10.69 -0.35
C LEU A 87 6.75 12.15 -0.42
N LEU A 88 7.52 13.05 -1.02
CA LEU A 88 7.18 14.49 -1.05
C LEU A 88 5.91 14.79 -1.83
N PRO A 89 5.68 14.25 -3.05
CA PRO A 89 4.49 14.61 -3.83
C PRO A 89 3.19 14.29 -3.09
N LEU A 90 3.09 13.10 -2.48
CA LEU A 90 1.97 12.69 -1.64
C LEU A 90 1.77 13.65 -0.46
N THR A 91 2.85 13.94 0.27
CA THR A 91 2.81 14.74 1.50
C THR A 91 2.38 16.18 1.19
N ILE A 92 2.99 16.79 0.19
CA ILE A 92 2.66 18.15 -0.27
C ILE A 92 1.21 18.21 -0.76
N ALA A 93 0.78 17.23 -1.56
CA ALA A 93 -0.59 17.19 -2.06
C ALA A 93 -1.63 17.19 -0.94
N LEU A 94 -1.43 16.37 0.10
CA LEU A 94 -2.33 16.35 1.26
C LEU A 94 -2.28 17.65 2.06
N LEU A 95 -1.09 18.20 2.32
CA LEU A 95 -0.94 19.48 3.03
C LEU A 95 -1.66 20.61 2.29
N VAL A 96 -1.45 20.74 0.98
CA VAL A 96 -2.12 21.75 0.16
C VAL A 96 -3.64 21.58 0.21
N CYS A 97 -4.14 20.35 0.09
CA CYS A 97 -5.58 20.08 0.18
C CYS A 97 -6.17 20.45 1.54
N LEU A 98 -5.43 20.21 2.62
CA LEU A 98 -5.84 20.56 3.98
C LEU A 98 -5.91 22.08 4.17
N GLU A 99 -4.88 22.82 3.73
CA GLU A 99 -4.84 24.28 3.88
C GLU A 99 -5.87 24.97 2.97
N MET A 100 -6.12 24.43 1.78
CA MET A 100 -7.14 24.92 0.84
C MET A 100 -8.55 24.41 1.15
N ARG A 101 -8.72 23.58 2.18
CA ARG A 101 -10.00 22.96 2.56
C ARG A 101 -10.71 22.29 1.39
N VAL A 102 -9.96 21.54 0.60
CA VAL A 102 -10.49 20.81 -0.55
C VAL A 102 -11.41 19.68 -0.03
N PRO A 103 -12.63 19.51 -0.58
CA PRO A 103 -13.55 18.46 -0.13
C PRO A 103 -12.93 17.07 -0.15
N PHE A 104 -13.29 16.23 0.82
CA PHE A 104 -12.66 14.93 1.08
C PHE A 104 -12.44 14.07 -0.17
N PHE A 105 -13.46 13.89 -1.01
CA PHE A 105 -13.35 13.04 -2.20
C PHE A 105 -12.34 13.59 -3.24
N LYS A 106 -12.27 14.91 -3.39
CA LYS A 106 -11.26 15.55 -4.25
C LYS A 106 -9.88 15.39 -3.64
N THR A 107 -9.74 15.58 -2.33
CA THR A 107 -8.50 15.37 -1.60
C THR A 107 -8.00 13.93 -1.75
N ALA A 108 -8.85 12.92 -1.54
CA ALA A 108 -8.50 11.52 -1.71
C ALA A 108 -8.02 11.21 -3.15
N ALA A 109 -8.69 11.78 -4.16
CA ALA A 109 -8.30 11.62 -5.56
C ALA A 109 -6.95 12.29 -5.87
N ILE A 110 -6.73 13.51 -5.39
CA ILE A 110 -5.47 14.25 -5.57
C ILE A 110 -4.31 13.51 -4.90
N VAL A 111 -4.49 13.04 -3.67
CA VAL A 111 -3.50 12.26 -2.92
C VAL A 111 -3.17 10.94 -3.63
N THR A 112 -4.19 10.23 -4.13
CA THR A 112 -4.01 9.00 -4.93
C THR A 112 -3.20 9.30 -6.20
N ALA A 113 -3.56 10.34 -6.94
CA ALA A 113 -2.88 10.72 -8.17
C ALA A 113 -1.42 11.13 -7.92
N ALA A 114 -1.17 11.95 -6.90
CA ALA A 114 0.18 12.37 -6.52
C ALA A 114 1.08 11.17 -6.16
N PHE A 115 0.52 10.18 -5.45
CA PHE A 115 1.23 8.95 -5.11
C PHE A 115 1.52 8.09 -6.34
N VAL A 116 0.54 7.92 -7.24
CA VAL A 116 0.71 7.17 -8.49
C VAL A 116 1.79 7.81 -9.37
N VAL A 117 1.74 9.12 -9.57
CA VAL A 117 2.75 9.86 -10.36
C VAL A 117 4.13 9.69 -9.74
N SER A 118 4.23 9.83 -8.42
CA SER A 118 5.47 9.62 -7.70
C SER A 118 6.04 8.21 -7.88
N LEU A 119 5.21 7.17 -7.74
CA LEU A 119 5.61 5.77 -7.98
C LEU A 119 6.09 5.54 -9.41
N VAL A 120 5.38 6.06 -10.41
CA VAL A 120 5.76 5.94 -11.82
C VAL A 120 7.12 6.61 -12.06
N LEU A 121 7.34 7.82 -11.52
CA LEU A 121 8.61 8.53 -11.67
C LEU A 121 9.77 7.75 -11.02
N VAL A 122 9.59 7.26 -9.79
CA VAL A 122 10.59 6.44 -9.10
C VAL A 122 10.89 5.18 -9.90
N PHE A 123 9.85 4.49 -10.39
CA PHE A 123 10.03 3.29 -11.21
C PHE A 123 10.80 3.56 -12.50
N VAL A 124 10.46 4.61 -13.24
CA VAL A 124 11.17 4.99 -14.47
C VAL A 124 12.63 5.34 -14.17
N MET A 125 12.92 6.04 -13.07
CA MET A 125 14.29 6.35 -12.67
C MET A 125 15.08 5.09 -12.31
N LEU A 126 14.50 4.21 -11.50
CA LEU A 126 15.11 2.95 -11.12
C LEU A 126 15.36 2.04 -12.35
N GLN A 127 14.42 2.00 -13.29
CA GLN A 127 14.57 1.23 -14.52
C GLN A 127 15.71 1.77 -15.41
N LYS A 128 15.87 3.09 -15.48
CA LYS A 128 17.02 3.71 -16.17
C LYS A 128 18.35 3.39 -15.48
N MET A 129 18.39 3.42 -14.15
CA MET A 129 19.59 3.07 -13.37
C MET A 129 19.95 1.59 -13.51
N ALA A 130 18.96 0.73 -13.67
CA ALA A 130 19.09 -0.72 -13.84
C ALA A 130 19.32 -1.17 -15.30
N GLY A 131 19.64 -0.26 -16.23
CA GLY A 131 19.90 -0.61 -17.63
C GLY A 131 18.70 -1.17 -18.40
N GLY A 132 17.48 -0.94 -17.91
CA GLY A 132 16.23 -1.40 -18.53
C GLY A 132 15.58 -2.61 -17.87
N ASN A 133 16.32 -3.43 -17.11
CA ASN A 133 15.77 -4.58 -16.39
C ASN A 133 15.90 -4.43 -14.87
N LEU A 134 14.95 -3.68 -14.29
CA LEU A 134 14.91 -3.41 -12.86
C LEU A 134 14.70 -4.68 -12.02
N TYR A 135 13.83 -5.58 -12.47
CA TYR A 135 13.47 -6.76 -11.68
C TYR A 135 14.64 -7.75 -11.59
N GLU A 136 15.32 -8.00 -12.71
CA GLU A 136 16.55 -8.79 -12.76
C GLU A 136 17.65 -8.16 -11.90
N SER A 137 17.85 -6.85 -11.98
CA SER A 137 18.87 -6.15 -11.18
C SER A 137 18.61 -6.27 -9.66
N ILE A 138 17.36 -6.15 -9.21
CA ILE A 138 17.02 -6.34 -7.80
C ILE A 138 17.19 -7.80 -7.38
N ALA A 139 16.81 -8.75 -8.25
CA ALA A 139 16.96 -10.17 -7.96
C ALA A 139 18.44 -10.57 -7.83
N HIS A 140 19.32 -10.05 -8.69
CA HIS A 140 20.78 -10.20 -8.54
C HIS A 140 21.32 -9.58 -7.25
N LEU A 141 20.92 -8.35 -6.93
CA LEU A 141 21.33 -7.71 -5.67
C LEU A 141 20.91 -8.52 -4.45
N ALA A 142 19.73 -9.14 -4.48
CA ALA A 142 19.24 -9.99 -3.41
C ALA A 142 20.04 -11.30 -3.29
N THR A 143 20.38 -11.96 -4.39
CA THR A 143 21.21 -13.18 -4.38
C THR A 143 22.64 -12.88 -3.93
N ASP A 144 23.22 -11.76 -4.37
CA ASP A 144 24.57 -11.33 -3.97
C ASP A 144 24.63 -10.97 -2.48
N SER A 145 23.56 -10.35 -1.97
CA SER A 145 23.43 -10.02 -0.54
C SER A 145 23.26 -11.29 0.30
N LEU A 146 22.53 -12.28 -0.22
CA LEU A 146 22.35 -13.57 0.43
C LEU A 146 23.66 -14.35 0.51
N ASP A 147 24.50 -14.26 -0.52
CA ASP A 147 25.79 -14.94 -0.54
C ASP A 147 26.78 -14.42 0.50
N LYS A 148 26.71 -13.12 0.78
CA LYS A 148 27.54 -12.45 1.80
C LYS A 148 27.03 -12.65 3.23
N MET A 149 25.92 -13.38 3.41
CA MET A 149 25.26 -13.51 4.70
C MET A 149 25.99 -14.51 5.62
N PRO A 150 26.36 -14.14 6.85
CA PRO A 150 27.08 -15.04 7.78
C PRO A 150 26.34 -16.34 8.14
N LEU A 151 25.00 -16.34 8.05
CA LEU A 151 24.13 -17.49 8.32
C LEU A 151 23.39 -17.95 7.06
N ARG A 152 24.00 -17.77 5.88
CA ARG A 152 23.41 -18.13 4.59
C ARG A 152 22.87 -19.55 4.59
N ASP A 153 23.71 -20.54 4.92
CA ASP A 153 23.34 -21.96 4.79
C ASP A 153 22.26 -22.36 5.80
N SER A 154 22.28 -21.83 7.01
CA SER A 154 21.20 -21.98 8.00
C SER A 154 19.86 -21.41 7.50
N PHE A 155 19.90 -20.26 6.83
CA PHE A 155 18.72 -19.64 6.24
C PHE A 155 18.19 -20.44 5.04
N LEU A 156 19.07 -20.81 4.10
CA LEU A 156 18.74 -21.65 2.95
C LEU A 156 18.18 -23.01 3.38
N TYR A 157 18.72 -23.60 4.44
CA TYR A 157 18.21 -24.84 5.02
C TYR A 157 16.79 -24.68 5.56
N SER A 158 16.49 -23.56 6.22
CA SER A 158 15.15 -23.27 6.70
C SER A 158 14.15 -23.12 5.54
N LEU A 159 14.58 -22.47 4.46
CA LEU A 159 13.76 -22.34 3.24
C LEU A 159 13.55 -23.69 2.55
N TRP A 160 14.59 -24.50 2.41
CA TRP A 160 14.47 -25.85 1.86
C TRP A 160 13.55 -26.74 2.72
N ARG A 161 13.75 -26.77 4.04
CA ARG A 161 12.93 -27.57 4.97
C ARG A 161 11.46 -27.16 4.99
N SER A 162 11.16 -25.88 4.75
CA SER A 162 9.78 -25.40 4.61
C SER A 162 9.12 -25.76 3.27
N GLY A 163 9.86 -26.40 2.35
CA GLY A 163 9.40 -26.71 1.00
C GLY A 163 9.44 -25.50 0.06
N PHE A 164 10.03 -24.38 0.49
CA PHE A 164 10.15 -23.19 -0.34
C PHE A 164 11.21 -23.35 -1.44
N LEU A 165 12.26 -24.14 -1.18
CA LEU A 165 13.31 -24.46 -2.15
C LEU A 165 13.38 -25.96 -2.40
N THR A 166 13.88 -26.35 -3.57
CA THR A 166 14.15 -27.74 -3.93
C THR A 166 15.58 -27.87 -4.45
N HIS A 167 16.30 -28.94 -4.10
CA HIS A 167 17.71 -29.10 -4.49
C HIS A 167 17.92 -29.61 -5.91
N GLY A 168 16.86 -29.96 -6.64
CA GLY A 168 16.91 -30.40 -8.05
C GLY A 168 17.60 -31.74 -8.32
N MET A 169 18.39 -32.26 -7.37
CA MET A 169 19.05 -33.57 -7.46
C MET A 169 18.13 -34.75 -7.10
N GLY A 170 18.53 -35.97 -7.49
CA GLY A 170 17.82 -37.21 -7.14
C GLY A 170 17.70 -37.42 -5.62
N ALA A 171 16.71 -38.23 -5.20
CA ALA A 171 16.31 -38.39 -3.80
C ALA A 171 17.45 -38.83 -2.85
N ASP A 172 18.46 -39.55 -3.37
CA ASP A 172 19.59 -40.08 -2.60
C ASP A 172 20.86 -39.21 -2.70
N ALA A 173 20.78 -38.03 -3.33
CA ALA A 173 21.94 -37.18 -3.52
C ALA A 173 22.39 -36.53 -2.19
N GLN A 174 23.68 -36.67 -1.86
CA GLN A 174 24.26 -35.98 -0.73
C GLN A 174 24.31 -34.47 -1.02
N ILE A 175 23.49 -33.70 -0.30
CA ILE A 175 23.30 -32.25 -0.47
C ILE A 175 24.24 -31.39 0.40
N PHE A 176 24.89 -31.99 1.39
CA PHE A 176 25.79 -31.32 2.33
C PHE A 176 27.25 -31.73 2.12
N GLU A 177 28.14 -30.76 2.23
CA GLU A 177 29.56 -30.96 2.45
C GLU A 177 29.90 -30.78 3.93
N SER A 178 30.67 -31.73 4.46
CA SER A 178 31.21 -31.68 5.82
C SER A 178 32.46 -30.82 5.81
N ALA A 179 32.40 -29.61 6.39
CA ALA A 179 33.60 -28.82 6.62
C ALA A 179 34.39 -29.39 7.81
N GLN A 180 35.72 -29.24 7.79
CA GLN A 180 36.68 -29.85 8.73
C GLN A 180 36.44 -29.53 10.23
N ASN A 181 35.53 -28.61 10.57
CA ASN A 181 35.23 -28.15 11.93
C ASN A 181 33.75 -28.33 12.34
N ALA A 182 33.12 -29.45 11.99
CA ALA A 182 31.72 -29.79 12.37
C ALA A 182 30.63 -28.79 11.89
N ASN A 183 30.98 -27.86 11.00
CA ASN A 183 30.03 -27.02 10.29
C ASN A 183 29.63 -27.71 8.99
N TRP A 184 28.33 -27.79 8.74
CA TRP A 184 27.78 -28.27 7.48
C TRP A 184 27.58 -27.08 6.54
N ALA A 185 27.85 -27.28 5.25
CA ALA A 185 27.55 -26.33 4.20
C ALA A 185 26.82 -27.03 3.06
N PHE A 186 25.99 -26.30 2.32
CA PHE A 186 25.41 -26.85 1.09
C PHE A 186 26.47 -26.97 0.01
N LYS A 187 26.37 -28.03 -0.79
CA LYS A 187 27.20 -28.17 -2.00
C LYS A 187 27.00 -26.99 -2.94
N PRO A 188 28.03 -26.54 -3.67
CA PRO A 188 27.93 -25.41 -4.59
C PRO A 188 26.81 -25.57 -5.63
N GLU A 189 26.55 -26.80 -6.11
CA GLU A 189 25.48 -27.08 -7.06
C GLU A 189 24.09 -26.86 -6.46
N VAL A 190 23.90 -27.23 -5.19
CA VAL A 190 22.65 -27.01 -4.44
C VAL A 190 22.40 -25.52 -4.25
N VAL A 191 23.45 -24.78 -3.86
CA VAL A 191 23.35 -23.33 -3.64
C VAL A 191 23.00 -22.61 -4.95
N SER A 192 23.63 -22.99 -6.06
CA SER A 192 23.31 -22.44 -7.38
C SER A 192 21.84 -22.66 -7.74
N GLU A 193 21.32 -23.86 -7.51
CA GLU A 193 19.92 -24.18 -7.81
C GLU A 193 18.95 -23.41 -6.90
N PHE A 194 19.27 -23.27 -5.62
CA PHE A 194 18.52 -22.43 -4.70
C PHE A 194 18.49 -20.96 -5.16
N TYR A 195 19.62 -20.41 -5.60
CA TYR A 195 19.68 -19.03 -6.09
C TYR A 195 18.86 -18.82 -7.35
N LYS A 196 18.83 -19.77 -8.29
CA LYS A 196 17.93 -19.70 -9.46
C LYS A 196 16.46 -19.64 -9.05
N GLN A 197 16.06 -20.48 -8.10
CA GLN A 197 14.67 -20.49 -7.60
C GLN A 197 14.32 -19.21 -6.84
N ILE A 198 15.23 -18.70 -6.02
CA ILE A 198 15.04 -17.41 -5.32
C ILE A 198 14.93 -16.28 -6.33
N HIS A 199 15.82 -16.22 -7.32
CA HIS A 199 15.81 -15.21 -8.37
C HIS A 199 14.48 -15.21 -9.13
N ALA A 200 14.06 -16.37 -9.65
CA ALA A 200 12.80 -16.48 -10.40
C ALA A 200 11.58 -16.07 -9.56
N ARG A 201 11.54 -16.46 -8.28
CA ARG A 201 10.45 -16.09 -7.37
C ARG A 201 10.45 -14.59 -7.05
N LEU A 202 11.63 -14.00 -6.81
CA LEU A 202 11.76 -12.57 -6.57
C LEU A 202 11.30 -11.76 -7.79
N GLU A 203 11.69 -12.17 -8.99
CA GLU A 203 11.28 -11.51 -10.23
C GLU A 203 9.74 -11.49 -10.37
N ILE A 204 9.10 -12.64 -10.16
CA ILE A 204 7.63 -12.76 -10.21
C ILE A 204 6.97 -11.86 -9.13
N LEU A 205 7.48 -11.89 -7.90
CA LEU A 205 6.94 -11.08 -6.80
C LEU A 205 7.10 -9.58 -7.07
N LEU A 206 8.25 -9.14 -7.57
CA LEU A 206 8.53 -7.75 -7.89
C LEU A 206 7.68 -7.26 -9.07
N ALA A 207 7.48 -8.11 -10.08
CA ALA A 207 6.60 -7.83 -11.21
C ALA A 207 5.13 -7.64 -10.78
N GLY A 208 4.69 -8.36 -9.75
CA GLY A 208 3.34 -8.19 -9.16
C GLY A 208 3.23 -6.99 -8.20
N LEU A 209 4.30 -6.66 -7.48
CA LEU A 209 4.32 -5.62 -6.46
C LEU A 209 3.98 -4.24 -7.02
N PHE A 210 4.65 -3.85 -8.11
CA PHE A 210 4.51 -2.50 -8.66
C PHE A 210 3.09 -2.18 -9.15
N PRO A 211 2.44 -3.04 -9.97
CA PRO A 211 1.01 -2.89 -10.28
C PRO A 211 0.12 -2.80 -9.04
N GLY A 212 0.38 -3.62 -8.02
CA GLY A 212 -0.36 -3.61 -6.76
C GLY A 212 -0.21 -2.29 -5.99
N LEU A 213 0.99 -1.70 -5.98
CA LEU A 213 1.26 -0.41 -5.36
C LEU A 213 0.56 0.73 -6.11
N LEU A 214 0.62 0.73 -7.44
CA LEU A 214 0.01 1.75 -8.29
C LEU A 214 -1.51 1.79 -8.19
N THR A 215 -2.15 0.65 -7.93
CA THR A 215 -3.62 0.53 -7.97
C THR A 215 -4.19 0.33 -6.58
N ASN A 216 -4.04 -0.87 -6.03
CA ASN A 216 -4.73 -1.26 -4.81
C ASN A 216 -4.26 -0.44 -3.61
N PHE A 217 -2.94 -0.36 -3.43
CA PHE A 217 -2.36 0.38 -2.32
C PHE A 217 -2.61 1.89 -2.44
N SER A 218 -2.45 2.48 -3.62
CA SER A 218 -2.69 3.92 -3.84
C SER A 218 -4.13 4.32 -3.51
N ILE A 219 -5.11 3.52 -3.92
CA ILE A 219 -6.54 3.76 -3.62
C ILE A 219 -6.81 3.66 -2.12
N PHE A 220 -6.29 2.63 -1.45
CA PHE A 220 -6.45 2.51 0.01
C PHE A 220 -5.76 3.63 0.76
N LEU A 221 -4.55 4.01 0.33
CA LEU A 221 -3.78 5.09 0.91
C LEU A 221 -4.52 6.43 0.75
N GLY A 222 -4.93 6.77 -0.47
CA GLY A 222 -5.63 8.01 -0.74
C GLY A 222 -7.00 8.08 -0.08
N PHE A 223 -7.74 6.97 0.00
CA PHE A 223 -9.11 6.96 0.50
C PHE A 223 -9.22 6.55 1.99
N LEU A 224 -8.84 5.32 2.34
CA LEU A 224 -9.00 4.80 3.69
C LEU A 224 -8.02 5.46 4.67
N THR A 225 -6.74 5.56 4.30
CA THR A 225 -5.73 6.14 5.21
C THR A 225 -5.98 7.62 5.43
N THR A 226 -6.21 8.41 4.37
CA THR A 226 -6.60 9.81 4.50
C THR A 226 -7.89 9.98 5.31
N GLY A 227 -8.93 9.17 5.05
CA GLY A 227 -10.19 9.25 5.79
C GLY A 227 -10.02 8.92 7.28
N LEU A 228 -9.21 7.92 7.62
CA LEU A 228 -8.87 7.61 9.01
C LEU A 228 -8.07 8.74 9.67
N ALA A 229 -7.09 9.30 8.95
CA ALA A 229 -6.27 10.41 9.44
C ALA A 229 -7.10 11.66 9.71
N LEU A 230 -7.98 12.05 8.79
CA LEU A 230 -8.91 13.18 8.97
C LEU A 230 -9.90 12.96 10.11
N LYS A 231 -10.43 11.73 10.23
CA LYS A 231 -11.32 11.40 11.35
C LYS A 231 -10.63 11.54 12.70
N LEU A 232 -9.38 11.11 12.81
CA LEU A 232 -8.58 11.33 14.02
C LEU A 232 -8.25 12.81 14.18
N ALA A 233 -7.95 13.51 13.10
CA ALA A 233 -7.63 14.93 13.13
C ALA A 233 -8.80 15.76 13.67
N ASN A 234 -10.03 15.48 13.22
CA ASN A 234 -11.23 16.11 13.77
C ASN A 234 -11.42 15.76 15.25
N ARG A 235 -11.21 14.49 15.65
CA ARG A 235 -11.26 14.07 17.07
C ARG A 235 -10.27 14.83 17.97
N TYR A 236 -9.07 15.11 17.47
CA TYR A 236 -8.04 15.85 18.20
C TYR A 236 -8.05 17.36 17.90
N SER A 237 -9.05 17.85 17.15
CA SER A 237 -9.18 19.24 16.71
C SER A 237 -7.92 19.78 16.01
N THR A 238 -7.20 18.92 15.28
CA THR A 238 -5.98 19.31 14.56
C THR A 238 -6.25 19.72 13.13
N ALA A 239 -7.26 19.15 12.46
CA ALA A 239 -7.65 19.49 11.10
C ALA A 239 -9.18 19.41 10.96
N ASP A 240 -9.69 20.10 9.96
CA ASP A 240 -11.08 19.98 9.51
C ASP A 240 -11.35 18.59 8.91
N ASP A 241 -12.59 18.12 8.97
CA ASP A 241 -12.97 16.83 8.40
C ASP A 241 -13.25 16.87 6.89
N LEU A 242 -13.14 18.05 6.28
CA LEU A 242 -13.25 18.29 4.84
C LEU A 242 -14.57 17.78 4.24
N ASP A 243 -15.67 17.95 4.98
CA ASP A 243 -17.01 17.46 4.61
C ASP A 243 -17.05 15.93 4.41
N MET A 244 -16.18 15.18 5.09
CA MET A 244 -16.12 13.73 4.96
C MET A 244 -17.40 13.09 5.52
N PRO A 245 -18.19 12.37 4.69
CA PRO A 245 -19.36 11.69 5.18
C PRO A 245 -18.96 10.53 6.11
N PRO A 246 -19.82 10.13 7.06
CA PRO A 246 -19.60 8.92 7.85
C PRO A 246 -19.33 7.71 6.94
N PHE A 247 -18.28 6.94 7.22
CA PHE A 247 -17.88 5.80 6.38
C PHE A 247 -19.01 4.80 6.05
N SER A 248 -19.97 4.58 6.96
CA SER A 248 -21.14 3.72 6.72
C SER A 248 -22.08 4.22 5.62
N LEU A 249 -22.02 5.52 5.31
CA LEU A 249 -22.80 6.19 4.27
C LEU A 249 -22.00 6.33 2.97
N TRP A 250 -20.77 5.83 2.91
CA TRP A 250 -20.01 5.86 1.67
C TRP A 250 -20.56 4.88 0.64
N PHE A 251 -20.69 5.33 -0.60
CA PHE A 251 -21.16 4.53 -1.73
C PHE A 251 -20.57 5.04 -3.05
N ILE A 252 -20.50 4.16 -4.04
CA ILE A 252 -20.17 4.51 -5.43
C ILE A 252 -21.46 4.95 -6.16
N PRO A 253 -21.51 6.15 -6.75
CA PRO A 253 -22.65 6.59 -7.55
C PRO A 253 -22.97 5.64 -8.70
N ARG A 254 -24.23 5.58 -9.15
CA ARG A 254 -24.66 4.65 -10.22
C ARG A 254 -23.85 4.82 -11.52
N GLN A 255 -23.55 6.06 -11.90
CA GLN A 255 -22.77 6.36 -13.10
C GLN A 255 -21.35 5.78 -13.01
N ALA A 256 -20.67 6.00 -11.88
CA ALA A 256 -19.35 5.41 -11.63
C ALA A 256 -19.41 3.87 -11.59
N GLY A 257 -20.44 3.28 -10.98
CA GLY A 257 -20.63 1.82 -10.98
C GLY A 257 -20.79 1.22 -12.38
N ARG A 258 -21.43 1.94 -13.33
CA ARG A 258 -21.48 1.50 -14.74
C ARG A 258 -20.10 1.54 -15.40
N ALA A 259 -19.29 2.56 -15.13
CA ALA A 259 -17.90 2.60 -15.61
C ALA A 259 -17.07 1.45 -15.03
N MET A 260 -17.30 1.03 -13.78
CA MET A 260 -16.63 -0.12 -13.18
C MET A 260 -16.97 -1.44 -13.88
N MET A 261 -18.15 -1.58 -14.50
CA MET A 261 -18.46 -2.77 -15.31
C MET A 261 -17.53 -2.88 -16.53
N ILE A 262 -17.13 -1.75 -17.12
CA ILE A 262 -16.15 -1.73 -18.22
C ILE A 262 -14.79 -2.24 -17.72
N LEU A 263 -14.38 -1.88 -16.50
CA LEU A 263 -13.16 -2.40 -15.90
C LEU A 263 -13.21 -3.92 -15.70
N ALA A 264 -14.34 -4.43 -15.20
CA ALA A 264 -14.55 -5.86 -15.02
C ALA A 264 -14.54 -6.62 -16.37
N LEU A 265 -15.21 -6.09 -17.39
CA LEU A 265 -15.22 -6.66 -18.74
C LEU A 265 -13.82 -6.63 -19.36
N GLY A 266 -13.07 -5.54 -19.17
CA GLY A 266 -11.70 -5.43 -19.65
C GLY A 266 -10.78 -6.49 -19.04
N TYR A 267 -10.92 -6.80 -17.76
CA TYR A 267 -10.22 -7.94 -17.13
C TYR A 267 -10.62 -9.29 -17.75
N LEU A 268 -11.90 -9.52 -18.05
CA LEU A 268 -12.32 -10.77 -18.70
C LEU A 268 -11.69 -10.96 -20.09
N VAL A 269 -11.50 -9.87 -20.85
CA VAL A 269 -10.81 -9.91 -22.15
C VAL A 269 -9.37 -10.42 -21.99
N THR A 270 -8.73 -10.16 -20.85
CA THR A 270 -7.34 -10.59 -20.63
C THR A 270 -7.23 -12.08 -20.31
N LEU A 271 -8.31 -12.71 -19.85
CA LEU A 271 -8.38 -14.17 -19.73
C LEU A 271 -8.39 -14.87 -21.09
N LEU A 272 -8.81 -14.16 -22.15
CA LEU A 272 -8.86 -14.68 -23.52
C LEU A 272 -7.59 -14.36 -24.32
N SER A 273 -6.69 -13.53 -23.79
CA SER A 273 -5.49 -13.06 -24.48
C SER A 273 -4.21 -13.63 -23.87
N ARG A 274 -3.27 -14.06 -24.73
CA ARG A 274 -1.95 -14.56 -24.32
C ARG A 274 -0.86 -13.48 -24.34
N GLN A 275 -1.15 -12.24 -24.74
CA GLN A 275 -0.11 -11.22 -24.77
C GLN A 275 0.14 -10.65 -23.37
N PRO A 276 1.41 -10.51 -22.94
CA PRO A 276 1.77 -10.00 -21.62
C PRO A 276 1.18 -8.61 -21.32
N ILE A 277 1.14 -7.71 -22.31
CA ILE A 277 0.60 -6.35 -22.15
C ILE A 277 -0.87 -6.40 -21.72
N PHE A 278 -1.69 -7.20 -22.40
CA PHE A 278 -3.09 -7.35 -22.01
C PHE A 278 -3.22 -7.92 -20.60
N GLN A 279 -2.42 -8.93 -20.23
CA GLN A 279 -2.47 -9.49 -18.88
C GLN A 279 -2.14 -8.45 -17.79
N THR A 280 -1.10 -7.63 -17.99
CA THR A 280 -0.76 -6.56 -17.05
C THR A 280 -1.84 -5.50 -16.98
N THR A 281 -2.39 -5.05 -18.12
CA THR A 281 -3.49 -4.08 -18.15
C THR A 281 -4.74 -4.63 -17.46
N GLY A 282 -5.10 -5.90 -17.71
CA GLY A 282 -6.20 -6.57 -17.04
C GLY A 282 -6.03 -6.64 -15.54
N GLN A 283 -4.83 -6.98 -15.08
CA GLN A 283 -4.51 -7.00 -13.65
C GLN A 283 -4.69 -5.62 -13.01
N LEU A 284 -4.25 -4.54 -13.67
CA LEU A 284 -4.46 -3.18 -13.18
C LEU A 284 -5.95 -2.82 -13.10
N MET A 285 -6.73 -3.17 -14.14
CA MET A 285 -8.18 -2.94 -14.16
C MET A 285 -8.89 -3.72 -13.05
N TYR A 286 -8.53 -4.99 -12.86
CA TYR A 286 -9.04 -5.84 -11.79
C TYR A 286 -8.70 -5.26 -10.42
N ASN A 287 -7.46 -4.82 -10.20
CA ASN A 287 -7.06 -4.25 -8.92
C ASN A 287 -7.91 -3.02 -8.58
N VAL A 288 -8.11 -2.08 -9.52
CA VAL A 288 -8.95 -0.90 -9.29
C VAL A 288 -10.40 -1.29 -8.98
N PHE A 289 -10.98 -2.20 -9.76
CA PHE A 289 -12.31 -2.75 -9.51
C PHE A 289 -12.40 -3.36 -8.11
N PHE A 290 -11.44 -4.22 -7.76
CA PHE A 290 -11.34 -4.90 -6.49
C PHE A 290 -11.29 -3.91 -5.33
N SER A 291 -10.39 -2.92 -5.38
CA SER A 291 -10.21 -1.94 -4.30
C SER A 291 -11.48 -1.16 -4.03
N LEU A 292 -12.11 -0.61 -5.08
CA LEU A 292 -13.28 0.24 -4.92
C LEU A 292 -14.47 -0.54 -4.38
N TYR A 293 -14.71 -1.76 -4.88
CA TYR A 293 -15.78 -2.60 -4.35
C TYR A 293 -15.44 -3.20 -2.98
N ALA A 294 -14.18 -3.46 -2.66
CA ALA A 294 -13.77 -3.85 -1.31
C ALA A 294 -14.07 -2.74 -0.31
N ILE A 295 -13.71 -1.48 -0.61
CA ILE A 295 -14.06 -0.31 0.21
C ILE A 295 -15.59 -0.22 0.36
N GLN A 296 -16.35 -0.48 -0.71
CA GLN A 296 -17.81 -0.41 -0.67
C GLN A 296 -18.41 -1.50 0.22
N GLY A 297 -17.88 -2.71 0.12
CA GLY A 297 -18.27 -3.80 0.99
C GLY A 297 -17.94 -3.53 2.45
N LEU A 298 -16.77 -2.95 2.74
CA LEU A 298 -16.42 -2.51 4.09
C LEU A 298 -17.39 -1.42 4.60
N ALA A 299 -17.77 -0.46 3.76
CA ALA A 299 -18.75 0.56 4.11
C ALA A 299 -20.14 -0.04 4.37
N TYR A 300 -20.56 -1.01 3.56
CA TYR A 300 -21.80 -1.76 3.74
C TYR A 300 -21.79 -2.61 5.02
N SER A 301 -20.70 -3.34 5.29
CA SER A 301 -20.50 -4.07 6.55
C SER A 301 -20.53 -3.14 7.76
N ALA A 302 -19.91 -1.95 7.64
CA ALA A 302 -19.95 -0.94 8.69
C ALA A 302 -21.38 -0.45 8.98
N TYR A 303 -22.18 -0.27 7.92
CA TYR A 303 -23.61 0.06 8.03
C TYR A 303 -24.41 -1.05 8.73
N LEU A 304 -24.23 -2.31 8.33
CA LEU A 304 -24.91 -3.45 8.96
C LEU A 304 -24.56 -3.59 10.45
N LEU A 305 -23.28 -3.49 10.78
CA LEU A 305 -22.81 -3.52 12.17
C LEU A 305 -23.36 -2.35 12.99
N LYS A 306 -23.46 -1.16 12.39
CA LYS A 306 -24.08 0.01 13.04
C LYS A 306 -25.57 -0.20 13.27
N ARG A 307 -26.29 -0.77 12.30
CA ARG A 307 -27.72 -1.09 12.42
C ARG A 307 -27.98 -2.15 13.51
N ARG A 308 -27.05 -3.08 13.72
CA ARG A 308 -27.08 -4.06 14.82
C ARG A 308 -26.63 -3.51 16.18
N GLY A 309 -26.36 -2.21 16.30
CA GLY A 309 -25.97 -1.58 17.58
C GLY A 309 -24.52 -1.82 18.01
N SER A 310 -23.63 -2.25 17.11
CA SER A 310 -22.23 -2.52 17.46
C SER A 310 -21.49 -1.27 17.94
N LYS A 311 -20.73 -1.44 19.04
CA LYS A 311 -19.85 -0.39 19.60
C LYS A 311 -18.78 0.02 18.57
N ARG A 312 -18.38 1.30 18.60
CA ARG A 312 -17.47 1.91 17.60
C ARG A 312 -16.14 1.15 17.44
N VAL A 313 -15.51 0.76 18.54
CA VAL A 313 -14.19 0.08 18.54
C VAL A 313 -14.33 -1.34 18.02
N VAL A 314 -15.32 -2.10 18.51
CA VAL A 314 -15.59 -3.46 18.05
C VAL A 314 -15.85 -3.48 16.54
N ARG A 315 -16.66 -2.53 16.04
CA ARG A 315 -16.90 -2.39 14.61
C ARG A 315 -15.61 -2.13 13.82
N LEU A 316 -14.72 -1.26 14.32
CA LEU A 316 -13.44 -1.00 13.64
C LEU A 316 -12.57 -2.27 13.59
N VAL A 317 -12.43 -2.96 14.71
CA VAL A 317 -11.65 -4.21 14.80
C VAL A 317 -12.21 -5.27 13.86
N LEU A 318 -13.52 -5.47 13.86
CA LEU A 318 -14.18 -6.42 12.96
C LEU A 318 -13.99 -6.07 11.48
N LEU A 319 -14.02 -4.78 11.11
CA LEU A 319 -13.79 -4.36 9.73
C LEU A 319 -12.34 -4.59 9.30
N VAL A 320 -11.38 -4.32 10.18
CA VAL A 320 -9.96 -4.58 9.92
C VAL A 320 -9.72 -6.09 9.74
N LEU A 321 -10.23 -6.90 10.66
CA LEU A 321 -10.14 -8.36 10.55
C LEU A 321 -10.83 -8.88 9.29
N PHE A 322 -12.03 -8.38 8.98
CA PHE A 322 -12.77 -8.76 7.79
C PHE A 322 -12.00 -8.42 6.50
N TYR A 323 -11.34 -7.27 6.46
CA TYR A 323 -10.50 -6.89 5.32
C TYR A 323 -9.29 -7.81 5.15
N PHE A 324 -8.55 -8.13 6.22
CA PHE A 324 -7.35 -8.97 6.12
C PHE A 324 -7.65 -10.45 5.87
N ILE A 325 -8.74 -10.97 6.43
CA ILE A 325 -9.08 -12.40 6.34
C ILE A 325 -9.93 -12.68 5.08
N LEU A 326 -10.88 -11.79 4.77
CA LEU A 326 -11.93 -12.03 3.78
C LEU A 326 -12.07 -10.87 2.78
N SER A 327 -10.96 -10.29 2.33
CA SER A 327 -10.94 -9.20 1.34
C SER A 327 -11.80 -9.50 0.08
N PRO A 328 -11.75 -10.71 -0.53
CA PRO A 328 -12.61 -11.03 -1.67
C PRO A 328 -14.11 -11.00 -1.32
N VAL A 329 -14.48 -11.39 -0.10
CA VAL A 329 -15.88 -11.32 0.37
C VAL A 329 -16.31 -9.87 0.54
N ALA A 330 -15.43 -9.00 1.03
CA ALA A 330 -15.71 -7.56 1.08
C ALA A 330 -15.99 -7.02 -0.33
N MET A 331 -15.18 -7.37 -1.33
CA MET A 331 -15.45 -6.97 -2.72
C MET A 331 -16.84 -7.44 -3.19
N LEU A 332 -17.18 -8.71 -3.01
CA LEU A 332 -18.48 -9.26 -3.42
C LEU A 332 -19.66 -8.56 -2.71
N MET A 333 -19.52 -8.26 -1.42
CA MET A 333 -20.51 -7.47 -0.68
C MET A 333 -20.66 -6.06 -1.25
N GLY A 334 -19.57 -5.45 -1.71
CA GLY A 334 -19.60 -4.16 -2.39
C GLY A 334 -20.37 -4.21 -3.70
N VAL A 335 -20.13 -5.24 -4.53
CA VAL A 335 -20.87 -5.47 -5.78
C VAL A 335 -22.37 -5.67 -5.49
N TYR A 336 -22.70 -6.48 -4.47
CA TYR A 336 -24.07 -6.67 -4.02
C TYR A 336 -24.75 -5.35 -3.61
N ASP A 337 -24.06 -4.54 -2.80
CA ASP A 337 -24.56 -3.22 -2.40
C ASP A 337 -24.78 -2.28 -3.59
N GLN A 338 -23.95 -2.37 -4.64
CA GLN A 338 -24.13 -1.58 -5.85
C GLN A 338 -25.35 -2.01 -6.66
N ALA A 339 -25.58 -3.32 -6.77
CA ALA A 339 -26.62 -3.88 -7.62
C ALA A 339 -28.02 -3.77 -6.99
N ARG A 340 -28.13 -4.02 -5.68
CA ARG A 340 -29.42 -4.04 -4.96
C ARG A 340 -29.73 -2.75 -4.20
N ASP A 341 -28.73 -1.89 -3.98
CA ASP A 341 -28.83 -0.66 -3.17
C ASP A 341 -29.64 -0.85 -1.85
N PRO A 342 -29.30 -1.84 -1.00
CA PRO A 342 -30.05 -2.13 0.21
C PRO A 342 -30.06 -0.98 1.23
N ARG A 343 -29.11 -0.06 1.11
CA ARG A 343 -28.98 1.14 1.96
C ARG A 343 -29.82 2.31 1.44
N LYS A 344 -30.38 2.23 0.22
CA LYS A 344 -31.14 3.29 -0.48
C LYS A 344 -30.40 4.62 -0.55
N LEU A 345 -29.09 4.58 -0.76
CA LEU A 345 -28.26 5.79 -0.78
C LEU A 345 -28.20 6.43 -2.18
N ARG A 346 -28.68 5.74 -3.21
CA ARG A 346 -28.56 6.17 -4.62
C ARG A 346 -29.90 6.59 -5.22
N GLU A 347 -30.93 6.79 -4.40
CA GLU A 347 -32.20 7.38 -4.80
C GLU A 347 -32.01 8.90 -4.98
N ALA A 348 -32.57 9.47 -6.06
CA ALA A 348 -32.59 10.91 -6.24
C ALA A 348 -33.46 11.54 -5.13
N PRO A 349 -33.16 12.78 -4.66
CA PRO A 349 -34.10 13.49 -3.80
C PRO A 349 -35.47 13.52 -4.51
N PRO A 350 -36.58 13.34 -3.79
CA PRO A 350 -37.90 13.49 -4.38
C PRO A 350 -37.93 14.89 -5.01
N THR A 351 -38.03 14.94 -6.33
CA THR A 351 -38.33 16.17 -7.06
C THR A 351 -39.43 16.87 -6.30
N SER A 352 -39.21 18.13 -5.94
CA SER A 352 -40.23 19.05 -5.46
C SER A 352 -41.44 18.96 -6.37
N ARG A 353 -42.43 18.14 -5.98
CA ARG A 353 -43.82 18.31 -6.40
C ARG A 353 -44.31 19.56 -5.69
N SER A 354 -43.85 20.71 -6.15
CA SER A 354 -44.47 21.99 -5.87
C SER A 354 -45.32 22.34 -7.09
N ASN A 355 -46.63 22.24 -6.88
CA ASN A 355 -47.66 23.07 -7.47
C ASN A 355 -47.70 23.16 -9.00
N GLN A 356 -48.61 22.41 -9.61
CA GLN A 356 -49.68 23.03 -10.40
C GLN A 356 -50.99 22.31 -10.10
N SER A 357 -51.77 22.90 -9.18
CA SER A 357 -53.23 22.84 -9.22
C SER A 357 -53.69 23.86 -10.25
N PHE A 358 -54.34 23.41 -11.32
CA PHE A 358 -55.60 23.94 -11.83
C PHE A 358 -56.35 22.78 -12.46
#